data_AF-A0A345HWM1-F1
#
_entry.id   AF-A0A345HWM1-F1
#
_cell.length_a   1.000
_cell.length_b   1.000
_cell.length_c   1.000
_cell.angle_alpha   90.00
_cell.angle_beta   90.00
_cell.angle_gamma   90.00
#
_symmetry.space_group_name_H-M   'P 1'
#
loop_
_entity.id
_entity.type
_entity.pdbx_description
1 polymer ?
#
loop_
_entity_poly.entity_id
_entity_poly.type
_entity_poly.pdbx_seq_one_letter_code
_entity_poly.pdbx_strand_id
1 'polypeptide(L)'
;MECHIPLLVLAPPDRLPAGFDALRAATGTAPVPPDAPAHVLPDPREAAYDAYFRVRRSSHRPAELLAAALRETLRAVRARLPEAADEPVFDEVLAALGLTGPPEAAPLTAAPADGPARWLHGHRLFFALIQATTVGVAEALHATGPGTAGREAADRGAASAAVCLRAGTAALRIASDFPATDYEELIRPSMEPPHQPVPGFSGLWSADHRVLIDQLRTWGRSPRAREGSAAGRALRAALEEAYAAHVGVCRRFVGTGPSLLGGSPDAPATLAELGAARRRLLN
;
A
#
# COMPACT_ATOMS: atom_id res chain seq x y z
N MET A 1 12.44 -10.91 -15.16
CA MET A 1 12.03 -9.67 -14.47
C MET A 1 13.12 -8.64 -14.71
N GLU A 2 12.79 -7.46 -15.25
CA GLU A 2 13.76 -6.47 -15.73
C GLU A 2 14.86 -6.15 -14.69
N CYS A 3 16.12 -6.29 -15.10
CA CYS A 3 17.29 -6.04 -14.24
C CYS A 3 17.37 -4.56 -13.76
N HIS A 4 16.63 -3.63 -14.38
CA HIS A 4 16.84 -2.19 -14.24
C HIS A 4 15.86 -1.46 -13.30
N ILE A 5 14.94 -2.14 -12.63
CA ILE A 5 13.99 -1.46 -11.71
C ILE A 5 14.73 -1.07 -10.41
N PRO A 6 14.79 0.22 -10.02
CA PRO A 6 15.49 0.63 -8.80
C PRO A 6 14.89 -0.02 -7.54
N LEU A 7 15.69 -0.21 -6.49
CA LEU A 7 15.17 -0.63 -5.19
C LEU A 7 14.23 0.45 -4.64
N LEU A 8 13.06 0.05 -4.14
CA LEU A 8 12.20 0.94 -3.35
C LEU A 8 12.70 0.88 -1.91
N VAL A 9 12.98 2.03 -1.32
CA VAL A 9 13.34 2.09 0.10
C VAL A 9 12.12 2.51 0.90
N LEU A 10 11.66 1.65 1.80
CA LEU A 10 10.54 1.91 2.71
C LEU A 10 11.01 1.90 4.15
N ALA A 11 10.26 2.56 5.03
CA ALA A 11 10.44 2.39 6.46
C ALA A 11 10.00 0.98 6.90
N PRO A 12 10.55 0.41 7.98
CA PRO A 12 9.88 -0.64 8.74
C PRO A 12 8.52 -0.10 9.22
N PRO A 13 7.43 -0.87 9.08
CA PRO A 13 6.09 -0.35 9.40
C PRO A 13 5.90 0.00 10.88
N ASP A 14 6.68 -0.59 11.79
CA ASP A 14 6.73 -0.25 13.22
C ASP A 14 7.43 1.08 13.53
N ARG A 15 8.10 1.68 12.53
CA ARG A 15 8.84 2.95 12.65
C ARG A 15 8.16 4.10 11.93
N LEU A 16 6.96 3.90 11.39
CA LEU A 16 6.20 4.94 10.75
C LEU A 16 5.84 6.05 11.75
N PRO A 17 5.77 7.32 11.29
CA PRO A 17 5.38 8.42 12.16
C PRO A 17 3.93 8.27 12.62
N ALA A 18 3.61 8.85 13.78
CA ALA A 18 2.27 8.83 14.35
C ALA A 18 1.26 9.74 13.63
N GLY A 19 1.69 10.50 12.63
CA GLY A 19 0.82 11.36 11.81
C GLY A 19 1.59 12.10 10.72
N PHE A 20 0.87 12.88 9.90
CA PHE A 20 1.43 13.50 8.70
C PHE A 20 2.26 14.77 8.95
N ASP A 21 2.30 15.31 10.17
CA ASP A 21 3.10 16.50 10.49
C ASP A 21 4.59 16.28 10.16
N ALA A 22 5.14 15.10 10.48
CA ALA A 22 6.51 14.74 10.15
C ALA A 22 6.73 14.60 8.62
N LEU A 23 5.72 14.14 7.88
CA LEU A 23 5.78 14.05 6.41
C LEU A 23 5.75 15.45 5.77
N ARG A 24 4.93 16.34 6.30
CA ARG A 24 4.86 17.75 5.85
C ARG A 24 6.16 18.48 6.19
N ALA A 25 6.79 18.22 7.32
CA ALA A 25 8.11 18.78 7.63
C ALA A 25 9.22 18.26 6.70
N ALA A 26 9.04 17.07 6.12
CA ALA A 26 9.96 16.45 5.17
C ALA A 26 9.81 16.98 3.73
N THR A 27 8.83 17.84 3.42
CA THR A 27 8.70 18.43 2.08
C THR A 27 9.80 19.47 1.84
N GLY A 28 10.94 19.02 1.31
CA GLY A 28 12.10 19.87 1.04
C GLY A 28 13.44 19.24 1.45
N THR A 29 13.42 18.08 2.09
CA THR A 29 14.64 17.33 2.39
C THR A 29 15.14 16.58 1.16
N ALA A 30 16.46 16.54 0.98
CA ALA A 30 17.10 15.78 -0.09
C ALA A 30 16.67 14.30 -0.07
N PRO A 31 16.70 13.60 -1.22
CA PRO A 31 16.41 12.17 -1.28
C PRO A 31 17.24 11.38 -0.27
N VAL A 32 16.62 10.38 0.37
CA VAL A 32 17.34 9.50 1.29
C VAL A 32 18.41 8.76 0.49
N PRO A 33 19.69 8.82 0.92
CA PRO A 33 20.77 8.29 0.11
C PRO A 33 20.67 6.75 0.03
N PRO A 34 21.12 6.15 -1.08
CA PRO A 34 20.98 4.72 -1.34
C PRO A 34 21.75 3.85 -0.33
N ASP A 35 22.70 4.41 0.40
CA ASP A 35 23.52 3.76 1.43
C ASP A 35 22.89 3.79 2.84
N ALA A 36 21.65 4.30 3.00
CA ALA A 36 20.97 4.30 4.29
C ALA A 36 20.99 2.90 4.93
N PRO A 37 21.23 2.80 6.27
CA PRO A 37 21.38 1.52 6.94
C PRO A 37 20.20 0.59 6.70
N ALA A 38 20.48 -0.63 6.25
CA ALA A 38 19.43 -1.61 6.00
C ALA A 38 18.81 -2.06 7.33
N HIS A 39 17.49 -2.20 7.33
CA HIS A 39 16.74 -2.83 8.41
C HIS A 39 16.30 -4.22 7.95
N VAL A 40 16.57 -5.24 8.76
CA VAL A 40 16.18 -6.62 8.45
C VAL A 40 14.85 -6.91 9.14
N LEU A 41 13.84 -7.30 8.35
CA LEU A 41 12.57 -7.75 8.91
C LEU A 41 12.77 -9.08 9.67
N PRO A 42 12.18 -9.23 10.86
CA PRO A 42 12.40 -10.41 11.69
C PRO A 42 11.74 -11.68 11.12
N ASP A 43 10.61 -11.54 10.41
CA ASP A 43 9.95 -12.66 9.77
C ASP A 43 10.57 -12.91 8.38
N PRO A 44 11.15 -14.10 8.12
CA PRO A 44 11.76 -14.41 6.82
C PRO A 44 10.77 -14.40 5.65
N ARG A 45 9.47 -14.65 5.90
CA ARG A 45 8.43 -14.55 4.85
C ARG A 45 8.18 -13.11 4.45
N GLU A 46 8.18 -12.20 5.42
CA GLU A 46 8.06 -10.76 5.14
C GLU A 46 9.28 -10.25 4.37
N ALA A 47 10.49 -10.70 4.75
CA ALA A 47 11.71 -10.37 4.02
C ALA A 47 11.71 -10.91 2.57
N ALA A 48 11.24 -12.15 2.35
CA ALA A 48 11.11 -12.74 1.02
C ALA A 48 10.07 -11.99 0.16
N TYR A 49 8.96 -11.59 0.77
CA TYR A 49 7.91 -10.81 0.11
C TYR A 49 8.44 -9.45 -0.36
N ASP A 50 9.15 -8.72 0.50
CA ASP A 50 9.83 -7.47 0.13
C ASP A 50 10.85 -7.67 -1.00
N ALA A 51 11.66 -8.73 -0.91
CA ALA A 51 12.70 -9.02 -1.90
C ALA A 51 12.12 -9.24 -3.30
N TYR A 52 11.00 -9.98 -3.41
CA TYR A 52 10.29 -10.20 -4.68
C TYR A 52 9.91 -8.88 -5.36
N PHE A 53 9.38 -7.92 -4.59
CA PHE A 53 8.97 -6.61 -5.09
C PHE A 53 10.08 -5.56 -5.11
N ARG A 54 11.34 -5.98 -4.90
CA ARG A 54 12.52 -5.11 -4.87
C ARG A 54 12.39 -3.99 -3.84
N VAL A 55 11.87 -4.31 -2.66
CA VAL A 55 11.75 -3.43 -1.50
C VAL A 55 12.93 -3.68 -0.56
N ARG A 56 13.51 -2.60 -0.05
CA ARG A 56 14.51 -2.61 1.02
C ARG A 56 14.00 -1.76 2.17
N ARG A 57 14.15 -2.24 3.41
CA ARG A 57 13.76 -1.48 4.60
C ARG A 57 14.93 -0.67 5.14
N SER A 58 14.66 0.53 5.65
CA SER A 58 15.61 1.38 6.38
C SER A 58 14.88 2.12 7.50
N SER A 59 15.45 2.12 8.71
CA SER A 59 14.89 2.89 9.84
C SER A 59 15.34 4.36 9.83
N HIS A 60 16.16 4.76 8.85
CA HIS A 60 16.68 6.11 8.77
C HIS A 60 15.64 7.08 8.19
N ARG A 61 15.19 8.04 9.01
CA ARG A 61 14.24 9.12 8.62
C ARG A 61 12.94 8.57 8.00
N PRO A 62 12.11 7.81 8.75
CA PRO A 62 10.92 7.12 8.22
C PRO A 62 9.91 8.00 7.47
N ALA A 63 9.69 9.23 7.94
CA ALA A 63 8.80 10.18 7.30
C ALA A 63 9.26 10.57 5.89
N GLU A 64 10.56 10.76 5.71
CA GLU A 64 11.17 11.12 4.43
C GLU A 64 11.21 9.94 3.47
N LEU A 65 11.48 8.74 3.99
CA LEU A 65 11.37 7.51 3.21
C LEU A 65 9.97 7.34 2.64
N LEU A 66 8.92 7.54 3.45
CA LEU A 66 7.54 7.45 2.98
C LEU A 66 7.22 8.53 1.94
N ALA A 67 7.61 9.78 2.18
CA ALA A 67 7.39 10.87 1.23
C ALA A 67 8.10 10.62 -0.11
N ALA A 68 9.35 10.16 -0.08
CA ALA A 68 10.13 9.81 -1.27
C ALA A 68 9.51 8.60 -1.99
N ALA A 69 9.12 7.55 -1.26
CA ALA A 69 8.50 6.36 -1.83
C ALA A 69 7.17 6.67 -2.54
N LEU A 70 6.31 7.51 -1.94
CA LEU A 70 5.07 7.95 -2.57
C LEU A 70 5.33 8.69 -3.87
N ARG A 71 6.25 9.66 -3.87
CA ARG A 71 6.59 10.43 -5.09
C ARG A 71 7.18 9.53 -6.16
N GLU A 72 8.14 8.68 -5.81
CA GLU A 72 8.82 7.82 -6.76
C GLU A 72 7.87 6.77 -7.36
N THR A 73 7.04 6.13 -6.55
CA THR A 73 6.12 5.10 -7.05
C THR A 73 5.00 5.69 -7.90
N LEU A 74 4.46 6.86 -7.53
CA LEU A 74 3.50 7.59 -8.36
C LEU A 74 4.12 8.04 -9.69
N ARG A 75 5.35 8.59 -9.65
CA ARG A 75 6.10 8.99 -10.84
C ARG A 75 6.36 7.81 -11.76
N ALA A 76 6.81 6.68 -11.21
CA ALA A 76 7.08 5.47 -11.97
C ALA A 76 5.81 4.91 -12.61
N VAL A 77 4.71 4.80 -11.85
CA VAL A 77 3.41 4.35 -12.37
C VAL A 77 2.93 5.25 -13.52
N ARG A 78 2.92 6.58 -13.35
CA ARG A 78 2.51 7.53 -14.40
C ARG A 78 3.38 7.46 -15.65
N ALA A 79 4.69 7.25 -15.49
CA ALA A 79 5.60 7.19 -16.63
C ALA A 79 5.48 5.89 -17.43
N ARG A 80 5.08 4.78 -16.78
CA ARG A 80 5.09 3.44 -17.38
C ARG A 80 3.71 2.97 -17.81
N LEU A 81 2.66 3.55 -17.23
CA LEU A 81 1.26 3.14 -17.32
C LEU A 81 0.45 4.39 -17.69
N PRO A 82 0.26 4.68 -18.99
CA PRO A 82 -0.41 5.89 -19.45
C PRO A 82 -1.80 6.11 -18.84
N GLU A 83 -2.56 5.05 -18.61
CA GLU A 83 -3.87 5.08 -17.96
C GLU A 83 -3.82 5.57 -16.50
N ALA A 84 -2.66 5.49 -15.84
CA ALA A 84 -2.48 6.00 -14.48
C ALA A 84 -2.18 7.50 -14.45
N ALA A 85 -1.87 8.12 -15.59
CA ALA A 85 -1.65 9.57 -15.68
C ALA A 85 -2.95 10.34 -15.42
N ASP A 86 -4.09 9.77 -15.82
CA ASP A 86 -5.40 10.40 -15.72
C ASP A 86 -6.17 10.01 -14.43
N GLU A 87 -5.54 9.27 -13.52
CA GLU A 87 -6.19 8.80 -12.30
C GLU A 87 -6.17 9.89 -11.20
N PRO A 88 -7.30 10.59 -10.94
CA PRO A 88 -7.33 11.79 -10.10
C PRO A 88 -6.98 11.50 -8.64
N VAL A 89 -7.26 10.29 -8.15
CA VAL A 89 -7.01 9.94 -6.74
C VAL A 89 -5.52 9.99 -6.40
N PHE A 90 -4.63 9.87 -7.39
CA PHE A 90 -3.19 9.98 -7.18
C PHE A 90 -2.73 11.41 -6.88
N ASP A 91 -3.36 12.43 -7.47
CA ASP A 91 -3.10 13.82 -7.10
C ASP A 91 -3.75 14.16 -5.76
N GLU A 92 -4.94 13.61 -5.48
CA GLU A 92 -5.61 13.75 -4.18
C GLU A 92 -4.73 13.24 -3.03
N VAL A 93 -3.99 12.13 -3.21
CA VAL A 93 -3.07 11.61 -2.19
C VAL A 93 -2.03 12.65 -1.84
N LEU A 94 -1.28 13.18 -2.82
CA LEU A 94 -0.21 14.14 -2.52
C LEU A 94 -0.76 15.40 -1.83
N ALA A 95 -1.93 15.88 -2.24
CA ALA A 95 -2.61 17.01 -1.61
C ALA A 95 -3.05 16.68 -0.17
N ALA A 96 -3.71 15.54 0.06
CA ALA A 96 -4.21 15.11 1.36
C ALA A 96 -3.09 14.88 2.39
N LEU A 97 -1.89 14.53 1.92
CA LEU A 97 -0.71 14.33 2.76
C LEU A 97 0.13 15.59 2.93
N GLY A 98 -0.25 16.70 2.28
CA GLY A 98 0.52 17.95 2.28
C GLY A 98 1.89 17.81 1.63
N LEU A 99 2.04 16.86 0.69
CA LEU A 99 3.29 16.60 -0.03
C LEU A 99 3.42 17.46 -1.30
N THR A 100 2.93 18.70 -1.24
CA THR A 100 2.95 19.65 -2.36
C THR A 100 4.39 20.07 -2.69
N GLY A 101 4.68 20.23 -3.99
CA GLY A 101 6.01 20.54 -4.50
C GLY A 101 6.20 19.96 -5.90
N PRO A 102 7.11 20.51 -6.71
CA PRO A 102 7.33 20.01 -8.06
C PRO A 102 7.82 18.55 -7.98
N PRO A 103 7.26 17.62 -8.78
CA PRO A 103 7.90 16.32 -8.97
C PRO A 103 9.30 16.58 -9.52
N GLU A 104 10.32 16.10 -8.83
CA GLU A 104 11.70 16.22 -9.33
C GLU A 104 11.79 15.47 -10.66
N ALA A 105 12.14 16.21 -11.72
CA ALA A 105 12.02 15.74 -13.08
C ALA A 105 13.31 15.07 -13.57
N ALA A 106 13.16 13.82 -13.98
CA ALA A 106 13.56 13.39 -15.31
C ALA A 106 12.37 12.63 -15.91
N PRO A 107 11.96 12.89 -17.16
CA PRO A 107 11.02 12.01 -17.82
C PRO A 107 11.64 10.62 -17.87
N LEU A 108 11.01 9.65 -17.22
CA LEU A 108 11.24 8.27 -17.59
C LEU A 108 10.58 8.13 -18.97
N THR A 109 11.32 8.39 -20.04
CA THR A 109 10.95 7.94 -21.39
C THR A 109 11.14 6.44 -21.39
N ALA A 110 10.03 5.75 -21.32
CA ALA A 110 10.05 4.39 -20.86
C ALA A 110 8.94 3.65 -21.61
N ALA A 111 9.30 2.55 -22.29
CA ALA A 111 8.35 1.68 -22.97
C ALA A 111 7.12 1.34 -22.09
N PRO A 112 5.92 1.19 -22.66
CA PRO A 112 4.76 0.74 -21.91
C PRO A 112 5.06 -0.54 -21.12
N ALA A 113 4.58 -0.63 -19.89
CA ALA A 113 4.80 -1.80 -19.04
C ALA A 113 4.02 -3.04 -19.55
N ASP A 114 4.71 -4.18 -19.59
CA ASP A 114 4.10 -5.51 -19.73
C ASP A 114 3.41 -5.97 -18.44
N GLY A 115 2.79 -7.16 -18.44
CA GLY A 115 2.12 -7.71 -17.26
C GLY A 115 3.01 -7.78 -16.01
N PRO A 116 4.24 -8.35 -16.07
CA PRO A 116 5.18 -8.35 -14.96
C PRO A 116 5.54 -6.95 -14.44
N ALA A 117 5.77 -5.97 -15.32
CA ALA A 117 6.07 -4.61 -14.89
C ALA A 117 4.85 -3.92 -14.25
N ARG A 118 3.63 -4.12 -14.78
CA ARG A 118 2.37 -3.67 -14.17
C ARG A 118 2.20 -4.23 -12.76
N TRP A 119 2.38 -5.54 -12.61
CA TRP A 119 2.32 -6.24 -11.34
C TRP A 119 3.30 -5.63 -10.33
N LEU A 120 4.56 -5.47 -10.71
CA LEU A 120 5.60 -4.96 -9.83
C LEU A 120 5.40 -3.48 -9.45
N HIS A 121 5.16 -2.60 -10.42
CA HIS A 121 4.98 -1.16 -10.16
C HIS A 121 3.71 -0.87 -9.35
N GLY A 122 2.60 -1.55 -9.68
CA GLY A 122 1.35 -1.38 -8.96
C GLY A 122 1.45 -1.84 -7.51
N HIS A 123 2.11 -2.97 -7.22
CA HIS A 123 2.34 -3.42 -5.83
C HIS A 123 3.26 -2.49 -5.05
N ARG A 124 4.31 -1.95 -5.69
CA ARG A 124 5.21 -0.99 -5.05
C ARG A 124 4.49 0.30 -4.66
N LEU A 125 3.64 0.82 -5.53
CA LEU A 125 2.76 1.96 -5.20
C LEU A 125 1.79 1.57 -4.07
N PHE A 126 1.17 0.39 -4.15
CA PHE A 126 0.30 -0.11 -3.09
C PHE A 126 0.99 -0.16 -1.72
N PHE A 127 2.26 -0.59 -1.63
CA PHE A 127 2.99 -0.60 -0.35
C PHE A 127 3.21 0.79 0.24
N ALA A 128 3.61 1.77 -0.58
CA ALA A 128 3.74 3.15 -0.13
C ALA A 128 2.39 3.71 0.36
N LEU A 129 1.30 3.38 -0.34
CA LEU A 129 -0.05 3.79 0.05
C LEU A 129 -0.53 3.10 1.33
N ILE A 130 -0.20 1.82 1.56
CA ILE A 130 -0.52 1.13 2.82
C ILE A 130 0.22 1.76 4.00
N GLN A 131 1.49 2.15 3.83
CA GLN A 131 2.20 2.91 4.86
C GLN A 131 1.56 4.26 5.12
N ALA A 132 1.14 4.99 4.08
CA ALA A 132 0.42 6.25 4.25
C ALA A 132 -0.93 6.06 4.96
N THR A 133 -1.72 5.05 4.59
CA THR A 133 -2.95 4.69 5.31
C THR A 133 -2.66 4.40 6.78
N THR A 134 -1.60 3.65 7.08
CA THR A 134 -1.15 3.34 8.46
C THR A 134 -0.86 4.63 9.23
N VAL A 135 -0.12 5.58 8.65
CA VAL A 135 0.14 6.89 9.27
C VAL A 135 -1.17 7.66 9.51
N GLY A 136 -2.13 7.64 8.58
CA GLY A 136 -3.42 8.32 8.76
C GLY A 136 -4.29 7.69 9.86
N VAL A 137 -4.30 6.36 9.98
CA VAL A 137 -4.98 5.66 11.08
C VAL A 137 -4.30 5.95 12.41
N ALA A 138 -2.96 6.00 12.44
CA ALA A 138 -2.21 6.40 13.62
C ALA A 138 -2.53 7.85 14.03
N GLU A 139 -2.62 8.78 13.09
CA GLU A 139 -3.00 10.18 13.38
C GLU A 139 -4.40 10.23 13.99
N ALA A 140 -5.33 9.46 13.43
CA ALA A 140 -6.68 9.39 13.94
C ALA A 140 -6.74 8.85 15.38
N LEU A 141 -5.95 7.81 15.67
CA LEU A 141 -5.83 7.20 16.99
C LEU A 141 -5.20 8.11 18.04
N HIS A 142 -4.14 8.84 17.67
CA HIS A 142 -3.37 9.68 18.59
C HIS A 142 -3.86 11.13 18.64
N ALA A 143 -4.99 11.45 18.00
CA ALA A 143 -5.59 12.77 18.00
C ALA A 143 -6.05 13.21 19.41
N THR A 144 -5.13 13.84 20.14
CA THR A 144 -5.37 14.42 21.46
C THR A 144 -5.84 15.87 21.35
N GLY A 145 -6.76 16.28 22.22
CA GLY A 145 -7.20 17.66 22.32
C GLY A 145 -8.62 17.75 22.87
N PRO A 146 -8.94 18.80 23.65
CA PRO A 146 -10.29 18.98 24.18
C PRO A 146 -11.27 19.33 23.05
N GLY A 147 -12.52 18.87 23.19
CA GLY A 147 -13.64 19.34 22.36
C GLY A 147 -13.48 19.07 20.86
N THR A 148 -13.57 20.13 20.06
CA THR A 148 -13.59 20.09 18.59
C THR A 148 -12.22 19.84 17.97
N ALA A 149 -11.16 20.43 18.53
CA ALA A 149 -9.80 20.32 17.97
C ALA A 149 -9.30 18.87 17.90
N GLY A 150 -9.55 18.09 18.96
CA GLY A 150 -9.23 16.66 18.96
C GLY A 150 -10.04 15.89 17.92
N ARG A 151 -11.33 16.22 17.74
CA ARG A 151 -12.20 15.59 16.72
C ARG A 151 -11.76 15.89 15.31
N GLU A 152 -11.45 17.15 15.01
CA GLU A 152 -10.95 17.56 13.70
C GLU A 152 -9.63 16.87 13.35
N ALA A 153 -8.70 16.73 14.29
CA ALA A 153 -7.47 15.98 14.07
C ALA A 153 -7.74 14.50 13.74
N ALA A 154 -8.69 13.87 14.44
CA ALA A 154 -9.04 12.49 14.14
C ALA A 154 -9.70 12.33 12.78
N ASP A 155 -10.60 13.24 12.44
CA ASP A 155 -11.30 13.24 11.15
C ASP A 155 -10.34 13.50 9.99
N ARG A 156 -9.33 14.37 10.17
CA ARG A 156 -8.25 14.55 9.19
C ARG A 156 -7.47 13.26 8.96
N GLY A 157 -6.99 12.60 10.02
CA GLY A 157 -6.26 11.33 9.91
C GLY A 157 -7.07 10.24 9.20
N ALA A 158 -8.34 10.08 9.58
CA ALA A 158 -9.25 9.11 8.96
C ALA A 158 -9.55 9.45 7.48
N ALA A 159 -9.73 10.73 7.15
CA ALA A 159 -9.96 11.18 5.78
C ALA A 159 -8.73 10.93 4.89
N SER A 160 -7.52 11.26 5.36
CA SER A 160 -6.28 10.99 4.62
C SER A 160 -6.05 9.49 4.43
N ALA A 161 -6.34 8.67 5.46
CA ALA A 161 -6.28 7.21 5.35
C ALA A 161 -7.26 6.66 4.29
N ALA A 162 -8.47 7.24 4.22
CA ALA A 162 -9.49 6.86 3.23
C ALA A 162 -9.04 7.20 1.80
N VAL A 163 -8.46 8.39 1.57
CA VAL A 163 -7.89 8.77 0.27
C VAL A 163 -6.78 7.80 -0.14
N CYS A 164 -5.86 7.48 0.77
CA CYS A 164 -4.76 6.55 0.49
C CYS A 164 -5.27 5.13 0.17
N LEU A 165 -6.33 4.65 0.84
CA LEU A 165 -6.94 3.36 0.53
C LEU A 165 -7.62 3.35 -0.84
N ARG A 166 -8.33 4.41 -1.22
CA ARG A 166 -8.91 4.53 -2.57
C ARG A 166 -7.83 4.54 -3.65
N ALA A 167 -6.74 5.25 -3.42
CA ALA A 167 -5.57 5.17 -4.29
C ALA A 167 -4.98 3.76 -4.32
N GLY A 168 -4.97 3.04 -3.19
CA GLY A 168 -4.56 1.64 -3.13
C GLY A 168 -5.45 0.74 -4.00
N THR A 169 -6.76 1.00 -4.00
CA THR A 169 -7.73 0.35 -4.90
C THR A 169 -7.40 0.61 -6.38
N ALA A 170 -7.08 1.85 -6.74
CA ALA A 170 -6.65 2.18 -8.10
C ALA A 170 -5.33 1.47 -8.47
N ALA A 171 -4.36 1.46 -7.56
CA ALA A 171 -3.09 0.76 -7.73
C ALA A 171 -3.29 -0.76 -7.95
N LEU A 172 -4.21 -1.40 -7.23
CA LEU A 172 -4.55 -2.82 -7.44
C LEU A 172 -5.16 -3.08 -8.82
N ARG A 173 -6.04 -2.19 -9.29
CA ARG A 173 -6.65 -2.31 -10.63
C ARG A 173 -5.58 -2.23 -11.72
N ILE A 174 -4.73 -1.20 -11.64
CA ILE A 174 -3.59 -1.01 -12.54
C ILE A 174 -2.64 -2.22 -12.49
N ALA A 175 -2.34 -2.73 -11.29
CA ALA A 175 -1.51 -3.92 -11.08
C ALA A 175 -2.11 -5.21 -11.65
N SER A 176 -3.33 -5.18 -12.18
CA SER A 176 -4.04 -6.35 -12.72
C SER A 176 -4.54 -6.13 -14.15
N ASP A 177 -4.31 -4.96 -14.73
CA ASP A 177 -4.80 -4.58 -16.05
C ASP A 177 -3.86 -5.10 -17.14
N PHE A 178 -3.82 -6.42 -17.29
CA PHE A 178 -3.07 -7.14 -18.30
C PHE A 178 -3.70 -8.53 -18.54
N PRO A 179 -3.38 -9.24 -19.64
CA PRO A 179 -3.96 -10.55 -19.95
C PRO A 179 -3.72 -11.60 -18.85
N ALA A 180 -4.70 -12.47 -18.60
CA ALA A 180 -4.54 -13.55 -17.60
C ALA A 180 -3.37 -14.51 -17.92
N THR A 181 -3.03 -14.66 -19.21
CA THR A 181 -1.87 -15.46 -19.66
C THR A 181 -0.55 -14.95 -19.07
N ASP A 182 -0.33 -13.64 -18.98
CA ASP A 182 0.88 -13.10 -18.35
C ASP A 182 0.94 -13.46 -16.85
N TYR A 183 -0.23 -13.54 -16.19
CA TYR A 183 -0.29 -13.99 -14.81
C TYR A 183 0.10 -15.47 -14.69
N GLU A 184 -0.52 -16.31 -15.50
CA GLU A 184 -0.37 -17.76 -15.46
C GLU A 184 1.04 -18.22 -15.87
N GLU A 185 1.61 -17.60 -16.90
CA GLU A 185 2.87 -18.05 -17.51
C GLU A 185 4.10 -17.35 -16.91
N LEU A 186 3.97 -16.11 -16.43
CA LEU A 186 5.11 -15.29 -16.01
C LEU A 186 5.08 -14.95 -14.52
N ILE A 187 3.96 -14.43 -14.01
CA ILE A 187 3.90 -13.87 -12.65
C ILE A 187 3.74 -14.97 -11.60
N ARG A 188 2.73 -15.84 -11.73
CA ARG A 188 2.46 -16.90 -10.77
C ARG A 188 3.65 -17.85 -10.60
N PRO A 189 4.30 -18.37 -11.67
CA PRO A 189 5.47 -19.23 -11.54
C PRO A 189 6.66 -18.53 -10.87
N SER A 190 6.78 -17.20 -11.01
CA SER A 190 7.84 -16.41 -10.35
C SER A 190 7.66 -16.27 -8.83
N MET A 191 6.43 -16.52 -8.33
CA MET A 191 6.08 -16.50 -6.90
C MET A 191 6.11 -17.90 -6.25
N GLU A 192 6.42 -18.95 -7.02
CA GLU A 192 6.51 -20.33 -6.58
C GLU A 192 7.95 -20.86 -6.62
N PRO A 193 8.26 -21.96 -5.90
CA PRO A 193 9.53 -22.67 -6.11
C PRO A 193 9.69 -23.12 -7.57
N PRO A 194 10.90 -23.09 -8.15
CA PRO A 194 12.18 -22.78 -7.51
C PRO A 194 12.53 -21.27 -7.47
N HIS A 195 11.69 -20.39 -8.03
CA HIS A 195 11.97 -18.95 -8.08
C HIS A 195 11.88 -18.30 -6.70
N GLN A 196 10.95 -18.77 -5.85
CA GLN A 196 10.88 -18.39 -4.44
C GLN A 196 11.40 -19.51 -3.53
N PRO A 197 12.19 -19.17 -2.48
CA PRO A 197 12.76 -20.16 -1.57
C PRO A 197 11.71 -20.81 -0.65
N VAL A 198 10.57 -20.16 -0.44
CA VAL A 198 9.52 -20.60 0.49
C VAL A 198 8.19 -20.74 -0.27
N PRO A 199 7.51 -21.89 -0.21
CA PRO A 199 6.17 -22.04 -0.78
C PRO A 199 5.14 -21.22 0.02
N GLY A 200 4.02 -20.85 -0.60
CA GLY A 200 2.95 -20.14 0.10
C GLY A 200 2.87 -18.64 -0.16
N PHE A 201 3.58 -18.12 -1.17
CA PHE A 201 3.70 -16.68 -1.43
C PHE A 201 2.34 -16.00 -1.43
N SER A 202 2.17 -15.02 -0.56
CA SER A 202 0.86 -14.42 -0.30
C SER A 202 0.99 -12.98 0.13
N GLY A 203 0.01 -12.15 -0.21
CA GLY A 203 -0.12 -10.80 0.35
C GLY A 203 -0.23 -10.77 1.88
N LEU A 204 -0.55 -11.90 2.54
CA LEU A 204 -0.49 -12.01 3.99
C LEU A 204 0.94 -11.96 4.55
N TRP A 205 1.96 -12.12 3.71
CA TRP A 205 3.36 -11.93 4.09
C TRP A 205 3.79 -10.46 4.07
N SER A 206 2.90 -9.51 3.73
CA SER A 206 3.24 -8.08 3.79
C SER A 206 3.28 -7.58 5.25
N ALA A 207 4.45 -7.14 5.69
CA ALA A 207 4.64 -6.51 7.00
C ALA A 207 3.80 -5.24 7.17
N ASP A 208 3.71 -4.41 6.11
CA ASP A 208 2.92 -3.17 6.12
C ASP A 208 1.43 -3.48 6.30
N HIS A 209 0.93 -4.48 5.58
CA HIS A 209 -0.45 -4.91 5.68
C HIS A 209 -0.77 -5.46 7.09
N ARG A 210 0.13 -6.25 7.70
CA ARG A 210 -0.05 -6.73 9.09
C ARG A 210 -0.24 -5.57 10.06
N VAL A 211 0.67 -4.59 10.04
CA VAL A 211 0.60 -3.42 10.93
C VAL A 211 -0.66 -2.59 10.67
N LEU A 212 -1.05 -2.38 9.41
CA LEU A 212 -2.29 -1.68 9.08
C LEU A 212 -3.52 -2.37 9.69
N ILE A 213 -3.62 -3.71 9.58
CA ILE A 213 -4.76 -4.44 10.14
C ILE A 213 -4.81 -4.32 11.67
N ASP A 214 -3.66 -4.36 12.34
CA ASP A 214 -3.60 -4.18 13.80
C ASP A 214 -4.03 -2.78 14.22
N GLN A 215 -3.64 -1.75 13.46
CA GLN A 215 -4.07 -0.38 13.70
C GLN A 215 -5.56 -0.16 13.41
N LEU A 216 -6.09 -0.70 12.31
CA LEU A 216 -7.53 -0.62 11.99
C LEU A 216 -8.37 -1.30 13.07
N ARG A 217 -7.91 -2.44 13.61
CA ARG A 217 -8.54 -3.12 14.75
C ARG A 217 -8.54 -2.23 16.00
N THR A 218 -7.45 -1.52 16.25
CA THR A 218 -7.34 -0.60 17.38
C THR A 218 -8.27 0.59 17.20
N TRP A 219 -8.30 1.18 15.99
CA TRP A 219 -9.18 2.28 15.63
C TRP A 219 -10.65 1.93 15.81
N GLY A 220 -11.13 0.81 15.26
CA GLY A 220 -12.54 0.43 15.40
C GLY A 220 -12.98 0.18 16.84
N ARG A 221 -12.05 -0.17 17.74
CA ARG A 221 -12.32 -0.28 19.18
C ARG A 221 -12.32 1.06 19.92
N SER A 222 -11.88 2.14 19.29
CA SER A 222 -11.85 3.47 19.91
C SER A 222 -13.26 4.07 20.05
N PRO A 223 -13.52 4.90 21.07
CA PRO A 223 -14.79 5.65 21.16
C PRO A 223 -15.07 6.51 19.93
N ARG A 224 -14.02 7.12 19.35
CA ARG A 224 -14.09 7.98 18.17
C ARG A 224 -14.64 7.24 16.94
N ALA A 225 -14.21 6.00 16.71
CA ALA A 225 -14.74 5.22 15.60
C ALA A 225 -16.24 4.92 15.77
N ARG A 226 -16.69 4.70 17.02
CA ARG A 226 -18.10 4.44 17.34
C ARG A 226 -18.99 5.68 17.25
N GLU A 227 -18.43 6.87 17.47
CA GLU A 227 -19.13 8.14 17.22
C GLU A 227 -19.54 8.27 15.74
N GLY A 228 -18.86 7.56 14.83
CA GLY A 228 -19.30 7.41 13.45
C GLY A 228 -19.24 8.70 12.65
N SER A 229 -18.09 9.39 12.64
CA SER A 229 -17.90 10.60 11.83
C SER A 229 -18.00 10.31 10.33
N ALA A 230 -18.20 11.37 9.51
CA ALA A 230 -18.20 11.23 8.06
C ALA A 230 -16.87 10.68 7.53
N ALA A 231 -15.74 11.12 8.09
CA ALA A 231 -14.41 10.62 7.76
C ALA A 231 -14.25 9.13 8.14
N GLY A 232 -14.73 8.73 9.34
CA GLY A 232 -14.73 7.33 9.75
C GLY A 232 -15.56 6.42 8.83
N ARG A 233 -16.71 6.90 8.35
CA ARG A 233 -17.52 6.19 7.33
C ARG A 233 -16.80 6.11 5.98
N ALA A 234 -16.15 7.18 5.54
CA ALA A 234 -15.38 7.19 4.31
C ALA A 234 -14.20 6.20 4.35
N LEU A 235 -13.50 6.12 5.48
CA LEU A 235 -12.43 5.13 5.70
C LEU A 235 -12.96 3.70 5.59
N ARG A 236 -14.13 3.43 6.18
CA ARG A 236 -14.77 2.12 6.07
C ARG A 236 -15.12 1.78 4.63
N ALA A 237 -15.80 2.68 3.92
CA ALA A 237 -16.16 2.48 2.52
C ALA A 237 -14.92 2.22 1.64
N ALA A 238 -13.85 3.00 1.83
CA ALA A 238 -12.60 2.80 1.10
C ALA A 238 -11.96 1.42 1.37
N LEU A 239 -12.02 0.93 2.61
CA LEU A 239 -11.55 -0.41 2.95
C LEU A 239 -12.40 -1.50 2.27
N GLU A 240 -13.73 -1.32 2.22
CA GLU A 240 -14.64 -2.24 1.53
C GLU A 240 -14.34 -2.32 0.03
N GLU A 241 -14.16 -1.17 -0.61
CA GLU A 241 -13.78 -1.06 -2.01
C GLU A 241 -12.43 -1.74 -2.29
N ALA A 242 -11.44 -1.56 -1.42
CA ALA A 242 -10.13 -2.19 -1.56
C ALA A 242 -10.20 -3.72 -1.52
N TYR A 243 -10.99 -4.30 -0.60
CA TYR A 243 -11.21 -5.75 -0.57
C TYR A 243 -12.00 -6.23 -1.79
N ALA A 244 -13.03 -5.52 -2.20
CA ALA A 244 -13.80 -5.88 -3.39
C ALA A 244 -12.93 -5.90 -4.65
N ALA A 245 -12.06 -4.89 -4.80
CA ALA A 245 -11.10 -4.85 -5.89
C ALA A 245 -10.11 -6.02 -5.84
N HIS A 246 -9.54 -6.33 -4.67
CA HIS A 246 -8.62 -7.45 -4.52
C HIS A 246 -9.30 -8.80 -4.82
N VAL A 247 -10.55 -9.02 -4.39
CA VAL A 247 -11.35 -10.20 -4.79
C VAL A 247 -11.52 -10.24 -6.31
N GLY A 248 -11.76 -9.09 -6.94
CA GLY A 248 -11.81 -8.96 -8.41
C GLY A 248 -10.52 -9.41 -9.10
N VAL A 249 -9.35 -8.98 -8.57
CA VAL A 249 -8.04 -9.42 -9.07
C VAL A 249 -7.89 -10.94 -8.96
N CYS A 250 -8.22 -11.53 -7.82
CA CYS A 250 -8.18 -12.98 -7.66
C CYS A 250 -9.11 -13.68 -8.66
N ARG A 251 -10.36 -13.23 -8.81
CA ARG A 251 -11.30 -13.83 -9.77
C ARG A 251 -10.78 -13.77 -11.20
N ARG A 252 -10.18 -12.64 -11.61
CA ARG A 252 -9.62 -12.45 -12.94
C ARG A 252 -8.50 -13.46 -13.25
N PHE A 253 -7.60 -13.68 -12.29
CA PHE A 253 -6.36 -14.42 -12.54
C PHE A 253 -6.37 -15.88 -12.12
N VAL A 254 -7.15 -16.23 -11.09
CA VAL A 254 -7.20 -17.62 -10.61
C VAL A 254 -8.58 -18.25 -10.76
N GLY A 255 -9.61 -17.50 -11.18
CA GLY A 255 -10.98 -18.00 -11.23
C GLY A 255 -11.40 -18.51 -9.86
N THR A 256 -11.94 -19.74 -9.80
CA THR A 256 -12.24 -20.46 -8.54
C THR A 256 -11.08 -21.36 -8.09
N GLY A 257 -9.86 -21.07 -8.53
CA GLY A 257 -8.67 -21.85 -8.22
C GLY A 257 -8.02 -21.50 -6.88
N PRO A 258 -7.06 -22.34 -6.44
CA PRO A 258 -6.47 -22.23 -5.10
C PRO A 258 -5.48 -21.08 -5.00
N SER A 259 -5.36 -20.56 -3.77
CA SER A 259 -4.30 -19.62 -3.40
C SER A 259 -2.96 -20.33 -3.31
N LEU A 260 -1.87 -19.63 -3.64
CA LEU A 260 -0.51 -20.11 -3.38
C LEU A 260 -0.28 -20.43 -1.90
N LEU A 261 -0.94 -19.71 -0.99
CA LEU A 261 -0.88 -19.96 0.45
C LEU A 261 -1.39 -21.36 0.84
N GLY A 262 -2.17 -22.00 -0.02
CA GLY A 262 -2.83 -23.27 0.24
C GLY A 262 -4.10 -23.14 1.08
N GLY A 263 -4.64 -24.28 1.49
CA GLY A 263 -5.83 -24.40 2.34
C GLY A 263 -7.14 -24.49 1.56
N SER A 264 -7.60 -23.37 0.99
CA SER A 264 -8.89 -23.31 0.28
C SER A 264 -8.72 -23.57 -1.23
N PRO A 265 -9.62 -24.37 -1.85
CA PRO A 265 -9.65 -24.50 -3.30
C PRO A 265 -10.15 -23.23 -4.00
N ASP A 266 -10.88 -22.34 -3.30
CA ASP A 266 -11.47 -21.11 -3.85
C ASP A 266 -10.84 -19.87 -3.18
N ALA A 267 -9.80 -19.32 -3.80
CA ALA A 267 -9.11 -18.15 -3.27
C ALA A 267 -9.99 -16.89 -3.19
N PRO A 268 -10.80 -16.55 -4.22
CA PRO A 268 -11.72 -15.42 -4.11
C PRO A 268 -12.72 -15.52 -2.96
N ALA A 269 -13.31 -16.70 -2.72
CA ALA A 269 -14.26 -16.89 -1.62
C ALA A 269 -13.58 -16.66 -0.27
N THR A 270 -12.40 -17.25 -0.05
CA THR A 270 -11.62 -17.03 1.18
C THR A 270 -11.25 -15.57 1.37
N LEU A 271 -10.85 -14.87 0.31
CA LEU A 271 -10.54 -13.44 0.39
C LEU A 271 -11.78 -12.59 0.67
N ALA A 272 -12.94 -12.96 0.13
CA ALA A 272 -14.21 -12.28 0.42
C ALA A 272 -14.62 -12.45 1.89
N GLU A 273 -14.46 -13.65 2.45
CA GLU A 273 -14.68 -13.93 3.88
C GLU A 273 -13.73 -13.14 4.76
N LEU A 274 -12.45 -13.09 4.39
CA LEU A 274 -11.44 -12.29 5.09
C LEU A 274 -11.77 -10.80 5.04
N GLY A 275 -12.20 -10.30 3.88
CA GLY A 275 -12.72 -8.94 3.72
C GLY A 275 -13.90 -8.69 4.65
N ALA A 276 -14.85 -9.63 4.72
CA ALA A 276 -16.01 -9.53 5.63
C ALA A 276 -15.61 -9.51 7.11
N ALA A 277 -14.63 -10.32 7.51
CA ALA A 277 -14.07 -10.29 8.86
C ALA A 277 -13.38 -8.96 9.16
N ARG A 278 -12.66 -8.39 8.19
CA ARG A 278 -11.95 -7.13 8.35
C ARG A 278 -12.88 -5.91 8.37
N ARG A 279 -14.01 -5.95 7.67
CA ARG A 279 -15.08 -4.93 7.82
C ARG A 279 -15.58 -4.83 9.25
N ARG A 280 -15.70 -5.97 9.94
CA ARG A 280 -16.11 -6.01 11.35
C ARG A 280 -15.08 -5.40 12.30
N LEU A 281 -13.82 -5.22 11.88
CA LEU A 281 -12.80 -4.57 12.72
C LEU A 281 -13.10 -3.10 12.96
N LEU A 282 -13.87 -2.46 12.08
CA LEU A 282 -14.22 -1.06 12.18
C LEU A 282 -15.55 -0.82 12.90
N ASN A 283 -16.33 -1.88 13.21
CA ASN A 283 -17.64 -1.81 13.90
C ASN A 283 -17.50 -1.76 15.42
#